data_AF-A0A2T4DF06-F1
#
_entry.id   AF-A0A2T4DF06-F1
#
_cell.length_a   1.000
_cell.length_b   1.000
_cell.length_c   1.000
_cell.angle_alpha   90.00
_cell.angle_beta   90.00
_cell.angle_gamma   90.00
#
_symmetry.space_group_name_H-M   'P 1'
#
loop_
_entity.id
_entity.type
_entity.pdbx_description
1 polymer ?
#
loop_
_entity_poly.entity_id
_entity_poly.type
_entity_poly.pdbx_seq_one_letter_code
_entity_poly.pdbx_strand_id
1 'polypeptide(L)'
;MQIKFLCLSFLLLGSIAVVNAQQALKADKYLEKGNLEKVEKILEKNIQKDPADPANHYMLAKLYSQPDSQYQAIDSAHIHIEIARDGFALSDNRNKTRFIRKGMDSLKIEVLSLKIDSLAFEKALKINTANAYQHFIDVYPEAVQTKEAIILRNDRAYEIALQTNTPAAMQEFFNKYPNARQANLAKDAFEALYFEQQTKDKTAEAYKRYLQQKPHATYTNKAALSLLKIQSAGANKQTLVDFITQYPNTSAARLAGMILESLSERMFNPKLLTHYKSGFYHFFNIDKKELLGFQLQAVLPDSCRLINKPLIHASESNSSQWYLKDGTFFTDKNLQELTYLKGGFYLLQEEGELEKQLLHLSNDSTLFDTAIDFIRLDDFTLAKKTASGWQLTSILG
;
A
#
# COMPACT_ATOMS: atom_id res chain seq x y z
N MET A 1 -69.08 57.95 -21.30
CA MET A 1 -70.47 57.49 -21.25
C MET A 1 -70.51 56.01 -21.58
N GLN A 2 -71.06 55.22 -20.66
CA GLN A 2 -71.52 53.82 -20.77
C GLN A 2 -70.53 52.65 -20.84
N ILE A 3 -70.57 51.94 -19.71
CA ILE A 3 -70.18 50.58 -19.33
C ILE A 3 -71.06 49.54 -20.07
N LYS A 4 -70.52 48.36 -20.46
CA LYS A 4 -70.96 47.00 -19.99
C LYS A 4 -70.41 45.83 -20.83
N PHE A 5 -69.68 44.97 -20.11
CA PHE A 5 -69.53 43.51 -20.18
C PHE A 5 -70.24 42.72 -21.31
N LEU A 6 -69.48 41.80 -21.92
CA LEU A 6 -69.95 40.42 -22.08
C LEU A 6 -68.77 39.43 -21.96
N CYS A 7 -68.69 38.79 -20.79
CA CYS A 7 -68.01 37.51 -20.60
C CYS A 7 -68.74 36.43 -21.41
N LEU A 8 -68.03 35.64 -22.23
CA LEU A 8 -68.30 34.20 -22.34
C LEU A 8 -67.20 33.48 -23.13
N SER A 9 -66.88 32.28 -22.66
CA SER A 9 -66.07 31.21 -23.29
C SER A 9 -64.55 31.18 -23.05
N PHE A 10 -64.14 31.30 -21.79
CA PHE A 10 -62.89 30.70 -21.30
C PHE A 10 -63.21 29.37 -20.61
N LEU A 11 -63.43 28.31 -21.38
CA LEU A 11 -63.75 26.97 -20.83
C LEU A 11 -63.41 25.85 -21.83
N LEU A 12 -62.16 25.80 -22.30
CA LEU A 12 -61.70 24.68 -23.15
C LEU A 12 -60.20 24.37 -23.06
N LEU A 13 -59.51 24.80 -22.01
CA LEU A 13 -58.08 24.46 -21.77
C LEU A 13 -57.88 23.45 -20.62
N GLY A 14 -58.93 23.11 -19.88
CA GLY A 14 -58.86 22.14 -18.76
C GLY A 14 -59.09 20.68 -19.15
N SER A 15 -59.37 20.35 -20.41
CA SER A 15 -59.77 19.01 -20.86
C SER A 15 -58.69 18.24 -21.61
N ILE A 16 -57.62 18.89 -22.05
CA ILE A 16 -56.58 18.24 -22.87
C ILE A 16 -55.59 17.44 -22.00
N ALA A 17 -55.18 17.97 -20.84
CA ALA A 17 -54.36 17.24 -19.87
C ALA A 17 -55.09 16.07 -19.18
N VAL A 18 -56.44 16.07 -19.19
CA VAL A 18 -57.28 15.12 -18.44
C VAL A 18 -57.45 13.77 -19.15
N VAL A 19 -57.32 13.74 -20.48
CA VAL A 19 -57.55 12.53 -21.30
C VAL A 19 -56.29 11.68 -21.47
N ASN A 20 -55.09 12.26 -21.39
CA ASN A 20 -53.85 11.58 -21.76
C ASN A 20 -53.32 10.60 -20.70
N ALA A 21 -53.35 10.95 -19.42
CA ALA A 21 -52.94 10.06 -18.32
C ALA A 21 -53.74 8.73 -18.28
N GLN A 22 -54.97 8.74 -18.80
CA GLN A 22 -55.82 7.54 -18.88
C GLN A 22 -55.41 6.58 -20.02
N GLN A 23 -54.77 7.09 -21.07
CA GLN A 23 -54.36 6.27 -22.22
C GLN A 23 -52.99 5.64 -21.99
N ALA A 24 -52.08 6.33 -21.30
CA ALA A 24 -50.77 5.79 -20.96
C ALA A 24 -50.87 4.55 -20.09
N LEU A 25 -51.59 4.61 -18.97
CA LEU A 25 -51.73 3.47 -18.04
C LEU A 25 -52.59 2.32 -18.60
N LYS A 26 -53.35 2.55 -19.67
CA LYS A 26 -53.99 1.45 -20.43
C LYS A 26 -52.98 0.63 -21.23
N ALA A 27 -51.81 1.19 -21.55
CA ALA A 27 -50.74 0.49 -22.22
C ALA A 27 -50.20 -0.67 -21.35
N ASP A 28 -50.39 -0.62 -20.04
CA ASP A 28 -49.93 -1.66 -19.12
C ASP A 28 -50.49 -3.05 -19.45
N LYS A 29 -51.76 -3.11 -19.87
CA LYS A 29 -52.40 -4.37 -20.31
C LYS A 29 -51.77 -4.96 -21.57
N TYR A 30 -51.19 -4.11 -22.43
CA TYR A 30 -50.48 -4.56 -23.63
C TYR A 30 -49.05 -4.98 -23.28
N LEU A 31 -48.43 -4.30 -22.31
CA LEU A 31 -47.14 -4.67 -21.76
C LEU A 31 -47.20 -6.06 -21.09
N GLU A 32 -48.21 -6.34 -20.26
CA GLU A 32 -48.44 -7.66 -19.63
C GLU A 32 -48.63 -8.78 -20.66
N LYS A 33 -49.14 -8.46 -21.85
CA LYS A 33 -49.35 -9.40 -22.95
C LYS A 33 -48.14 -9.51 -23.88
N GLY A 34 -47.02 -8.84 -23.57
CA GLY A 34 -45.81 -8.83 -24.39
C GLY A 34 -45.94 -8.07 -25.72
N ASN A 35 -46.98 -7.25 -25.91
CA ASN A 35 -47.17 -6.48 -27.14
C ASN A 35 -46.46 -5.13 -27.05
N LEU A 36 -45.13 -5.15 -27.18
CA LEU A 36 -44.25 -4.00 -26.94
C LEU A 36 -44.37 -2.90 -28.00
N GLU A 37 -44.44 -3.26 -29.28
CA GLU A 37 -44.64 -2.29 -30.39
C GLU A 37 -45.91 -1.44 -30.20
N LYS A 38 -46.99 -2.07 -29.73
CA LYS A 38 -48.24 -1.36 -29.46
C LYS A 38 -48.12 -0.43 -28.25
N VAL A 39 -47.35 -0.81 -27.24
CA VAL A 39 -47.05 0.06 -26.09
C VAL A 39 -46.28 1.28 -26.56
N GLU A 40 -45.20 1.09 -27.32
CA GLU A 40 -44.37 2.16 -27.89
C GLU A 40 -45.22 3.16 -28.69
N LYS A 41 -46.00 2.69 -29.66
CA LYS A 41 -46.88 3.55 -30.48
C LYS A 41 -47.90 4.35 -29.66
N ILE A 42 -48.41 3.78 -28.57
CA ILE A 42 -49.32 4.51 -27.65
C ILE A 42 -48.54 5.61 -26.91
N LEU A 43 -47.35 5.29 -26.41
CA LEU A 43 -46.53 6.23 -25.64
C LEU A 43 -45.99 7.36 -26.50
N GLU A 44 -45.49 7.10 -27.72
CA GLU A 44 -45.05 8.13 -28.67
C GLU A 44 -46.13 9.17 -28.93
N LYS A 45 -47.35 8.72 -29.22
CA LYS A 45 -48.49 9.61 -29.47
C LYS A 45 -48.88 10.42 -28.24
N ASN A 46 -48.75 9.84 -27.05
CA ASN A 46 -49.12 10.53 -25.81
C ASN A 46 -48.06 11.57 -25.41
N ILE A 47 -46.77 11.23 -25.55
CA ILE A 47 -45.65 12.14 -25.25
C ILE A 47 -45.68 13.36 -26.18
N GLN A 48 -45.99 13.18 -27.48
CA GLN A 48 -46.13 14.31 -28.40
C GLN A 48 -47.21 15.32 -27.97
N LYS A 49 -48.23 14.86 -27.26
CA LYS A 49 -49.35 15.70 -26.80
C LYS A 49 -49.12 16.30 -25.43
N ASP A 50 -48.51 15.54 -24.53
CA ASP A 50 -48.21 15.95 -23.16
C ASP A 50 -46.85 15.38 -22.74
N PRO A 51 -45.76 16.10 -23.08
CA PRO A 51 -44.40 15.64 -22.82
C PRO A 51 -44.04 15.56 -21.34
N ALA A 52 -44.83 16.17 -20.45
CA ALA A 52 -44.55 16.24 -19.03
C ALA A 52 -45.44 15.29 -18.19
N ASP A 53 -46.35 14.53 -18.81
CA ASP A 53 -47.27 13.64 -18.08
C ASP A 53 -46.49 12.52 -17.36
N PRO A 54 -46.49 12.49 -16.02
CA PRO A 54 -45.73 11.50 -15.24
C PRO A 54 -46.16 10.06 -15.55
N ALA A 55 -47.41 9.85 -15.98
CA ALA A 55 -47.90 8.52 -16.36
C ALA A 55 -47.27 8.00 -17.67
N ASN A 56 -46.94 8.87 -18.62
CA ASN A 56 -46.22 8.49 -19.83
C ASN A 56 -44.80 8.05 -19.49
N HIS A 57 -44.10 8.83 -18.67
CA HIS A 57 -42.75 8.54 -18.21
C HIS A 57 -42.68 7.25 -17.39
N TYR A 58 -43.64 7.01 -16.49
CA TYR A 58 -43.72 5.75 -15.75
C TYR A 58 -43.85 4.54 -16.69
N MET A 59 -44.69 4.63 -17.73
CA MET A 59 -44.87 3.55 -18.70
C MET A 59 -43.66 3.34 -19.62
N LEU A 60 -42.95 4.41 -19.99
CA LEU A 60 -41.68 4.31 -20.73
C LEU A 60 -40.61 3.62 -19.88
N ALA A 61 -40.51 3.95 -18.60
CA ALA A 61 -39.59 3.27 -17.69
C ALA A 61 -39.90 1.76 -17.60
N LYS A 62 -41.19 1.39 -17.57
CA LYS A 62 -41.60 -0.03 -17.63
C LYS A 62 -41.24 -0.70 -18.96
N LEU A 63 -41.40 -0.01 -20.08
CA LEU A 63 -41.06 -0.52 -21.41
C LEU A 63 -39.54 -0.73 -21.56
N TYR A 64 -38.74 0.26 -21.20
CA TYR A 64 -37.28 0.22 -21.35
C TYR A 64 -36.56 -0.71 -20.37
N SER A 65 -37.25 -1.14 -19.32
CA SER A 65 -36.77 -2.15 -18.36
C SER A 65 -37.23 -3.57 -18.70
N GLN A 66 -37.85 -3.79 -19.87
CA GLN A 66 -38.18 -5.14 -20.32
C GLN A 66 -36.92 -5.92 -20.75
N PRO A 67 -36.85 -7.25 -20.52
CA PRO A 67 -35.69 -8.07 -20.92
C PRO A 67 -35.47 -8.22 -22.42
N ASP A 68 -36.42 -7.80 -23.27
CA ASP A 68 -36.32 -7.93 -24.73
C ASP A 68 -35.25 -6.95 -25.27
N SER A 69 -34.24 -7.48 -25.97
CA SER A 69 -33.00 -6.78 -26.32
C SER A 69 -33.21 -5.54 -27.20
N GLN A 70 -34.34 -5.43 -27.89
CA GLN A 70 -34.69 -4.26 -28.71
C GLN A 70 -35.13 -3.05 -27.87
N TYR A 71 -35.62 -3.25 -26.64
CA TYR A 71 -36.10 -2.18 -25.75
C TYR A 71 -35.27 -2.04 -24.47
N GLN A 72 -34.33 -2.95 -24.19
CA GLN A 72 -33.52 -2.91 -22.97
C GLN A 72 -32.54 -1.71 -22.97
N ALA A 73 -33.05 -0.54 -22.60
CA ALA A 73 -32.36 0.73 -22.50
C ALA A 73 -32.41 1.23 -21.04
N ILE A 74 -31.68 0.54 -20.17
CA ILE A 74 -31.80 0.70 -18.70
C ILE A 74 -31.51 2.14 -18.24
N ASP A 75 -30.56 2.82 -18.87
CA ASP A 75 -30.24 4.23 -18.61
C ASP A 75 -31.43 5.14 -18.97
N SER A 76 -32.09 4.89 -20.10
CA SER A 76 -33.32 5.59 -20.48
C SER A 76 -34.46 5.27 -19.51
N ALA A 77 -34.58 4.02 -19.05
CA ALA A 77 -35.55 3.64 -18.04
C ALA A 77 -35.36 4.44 -16.74
N HIS A 78 -34.10 4.63 -16.31
CA HIS A 78 -33.75 5.44 -15.14
C HIS A 78 -34.19 6.90 -15.30
N ILE A 79 -33.84 7.54 -16.41
CA ILE A 79 -34.24 8.92 -16.71
C ILE A 79 -35.77 9.08 -16.64
N HIS A 80 -36.51 8.13 -17.24
CA HIS A 80 -37.96 8.21 -17.25
C HIS A 80 -38.59 7.94 -15.88
N ILE A 81 -38.03 7.06 -15.04
CA ILE A 81 -38.58 6.83 -13.70
C ILE A 81 -38.34 8.02 -12.77
N GLU A 82 -37.20 8.72 -12.89
CA GLU A 82 -36.94 9.97 -12.16
C GLU A 82 -37.95 11.05 -12.54
N ILE A 83 -38.19 11.28 -13.85
CA ILE A 83 -39.19 12.24 -14.31
C ILE A 83 -40.60 11.86 -13.79
N ALA A 84 -40.93 10.57 -13.78
CA ALA A 84 -42.21 10.11 -13.26
C ALA A 84 -42.33 10.33 -11.74
N ARG A 85 -41.25 10.12 -10.98
CA ARG A 85 -41.19 10.35 -9.53
C ARG A 85 -41.41 11.82 -9.20
N ASP A 86 -40.65 12.71 -9.83
CA ASP A 86 -40.75 14.16 -9.62
C ASP A 86 -42.11 14.68 -10.04
N GLY A 87 -42.57 14.28 -11.22
CA GLY A 87 -43.87 14.68 -11.75
C GLY A 87 -45.04 14.19 -10.90
N PHE A 88 -44.96 12.98 -10.34
CA PHE A 88 -45.95 12.48 -9.38
C PHE A 88 -45.92 13.27 -8.07
N ALA A 89 -44.73 13.57 -7.54
CA ALA A 89 -44.56 14.32 -6.30
C ALA A 89 -45.15 15.75 -6.42
N LEU A 90 -44.92 16.42 -7.55
CA LEU A 90 -45.39 17.78 -7.84
C LEU A 90 -46.87 17.87 -8.24
N SER A 91 -47.52 16.73 -8.53
CA SER A 91 -48.94 16.70 -8.95
C SER A 91 -49.91 17.08 -7.82
N ASP A 92 -51.03 17.72 -8.20
CA ASP A 92 -52.13 18.03 -7.28
C ASP A 92 -52.86 16.75 -6.76
N ASN A 93 -53.66 16.90 -5.70
CA ASN A 93 -54.38 15.78 -5.09
C ASN A 93 -55.36 15.07 -6.04
N ARG A 94 -55.93 15.80 -7.02
CA ARG A 94 -56.88 15.24 -7.98
C ARG A 94 -56.16 14.32 -8.98
N ASN A 95 -55.02 14.77 -9.50
CA ASN A 95 -54.16 14.03 -10.41
C ASN A 95 -53.51 12.84 -9.71
N LYS A 96 -53.00 13.02 -8.48
CA LYS A 96 -52.49 11.91 -7.64
C LYS A 96 -53.54 10.82 -7.44
N THR A 97 -54.75 11.19 -7.02
CA THR A 97 -55.87 10.22 -6.86
C THR A 97 -56.18 9.48 -8.16
N ARG A 98 -56.09 10.17 -9.31
CA ARG A 98 -56.29 9.57 -10.63
C ARG A 98 -55.21 8.54 -10.96
N PHE A 99 -53.94 8.87 -10.75
CA PHE A 99 -52.81 7.96 -10.99
C PHE A 99 -52.92 6.71 -10.11
N ILE A 100 -53.20 6.90 -8.81
CA ILE A 100 -53.34 5.80 -7.84
C ILE A 100 -54.44 4.82 -8.27
N ARG A 101 -55.63 5.32 -8.63
CA ARG A 101 -56.74 4.48 -9.13
C ARG A 101 -56.39 3.68 -10.39
N LYS A 102 -55.39 4.12 -11.14
CA LYS A 102 -54.91 3.47 -12.37
C LYS A 102 -53.63 2.67 -12.15
N GLY A 103 -53.24 2.48 -10.89
CA GLY A 103 -52.15 1.59 -10.52
C GLY A 103 -50.77 2.24 -10.63
N MET A 104 -50.66 3.56 -10.53
CA MET A 104 -49.40 4.29 -10.37
C MET A 104 -49.47 5.11 -9.09
N ASP A 105 -48.69 4.72 -8.10
CA ASP A 105 -48.54 5.40 -6.82
C ASP A 105 -47.04 5.52 -6.48
N SER A 106 -46.72 6.23 -5.40
CA SER A 106 -45.33 6.44 -4.98
C SER A 106 -44.60 5.12 -4.69
N LEU A 107 -45.29 4.12 -4.14
CA LEU A 107 -44.68 2.82 -3.84
C LEU A 107 -44.33 2.08 -5.12
N LYS A 108 -45.21 2.08 -6.12
CA LYS A 108 -44.96 1.41 -7.40
C LYS A 108 -43.87 2.09 -8.23
N ILE A 109 -43.79 3.42 -8.17
CA ILE A 109 -42.68 4.18 -8.76
C ILE A 109 -41.37 3.74 -8.11
N GLU A 110 -41.34 3.67 -6.78
CA GLU A 110 -40.15 3.26 -6.04
C GLU A 110 -39.74 1.81 -6.34
N VAL A 111 -40.70 0.87 -6.33
CA VAL A 111 -40.45 -0.53 -6.69
C VAL A 111 -39.88 -0.67 -8.11
N LEU A 112 -40.39 0.13 -9.06
CA LEU A 112 -39.86 0.13 -10.41
C LEU A 112 -38.44 0.74 -10.48
N SER A 113 -38.17 1.81 -9.72
CA SER A 113 -36.83 2.40 -9.60
C SER A 113 -35.83 1.35 -9.10
N LEU A 114 -36.12 0.69 -7.98
CA LEU A 114 -35.24 -0.33 -7.40
C LEU A 114 -34.99 -1.50 -8.37
N LYS A 115 -36.01 -1.86 -9.17
CA LYS A 115 -35.84 -2.87 -10.23
C LYS A 115 -34.89 -2.38 -11.32
N ILE A 116 -35.04 -1.14 -11.78
CA ILE A 116 -34.17 -0.53 -12.80
C ILE A 116 -32.73 -0.47 -12.30
N ASP A 117 -32.51 -0.03 -11.06
CA ASP A 117 -31.19 0.01 -10.42
C ASP A 117 -30.56 -1.39 -10.36
N SER A 118 -31.35 -2.40 -9.98
CA SER A 118 -30.90 -3.79 -9.93
C SER A 118 -30.51 -4.31 -11.33
N LEU A 119 -31.30 -4.02 -12.36
CA LEU A 119 -30.98 -4.40 -13.74
C LEU A 119 -29.71 -3.69 -14.26
N ALA A 120 -29.53 -2.41 -13.91
CA ALA A 120 -28.34 -1.66 -14.27
C ALA A 120 -27.09 -2.23 -13.60
N PHE A 121 -27.19 -2.60 -12.32
CA PHE A 121 -26.09 -3.25 -11.60
C PHE A 121 -25.79 -4.63 -12.18
N GLU A 122 -26.80 -5.46 -12.49
CA GLU A 122 -26.60 -6.74 -13.17
C GLU A 122 -25.88 -6.58 -14.53
N LYS A 123 -26.22 -5.53 -15.29
CA LYS A 123 -25.51 -5.19 -16.54
C LYS A 123 -24.05 -4.85 -16.26
N ALA A 124 -23.77 -4.05 -15.23
CA ALA A 124 -22.40 -3.73 -14.82
C ALA A 124 -21.63 -4.99 -14.37
N LEU A 125 -22.27 -5.89 -13.62
CA LEU A 125 -21.70 -7.19 -13.21
C LEU A 125 -21.38 -8.09 -14.40
N LYS A 126 -22.21 -8.09 -15.45
CA LYS A 126 -21.96 -8.87 -16.67
C LYS A 126 -20.79 -8.32 -17.48
N ILE A 127 -20.65 -7.00 -17.57
CA ILE A 127 -19.52 -6.35 -18.27
C ILE A 127 -18.24 -6.47 -17.44
N ASN A 128 -18.36 -6.34 -16.12
CA ASN A 128 -17.31 -6.57 -15.13
C ASN A 128 -16.02 -5.76 -15.35
N THR A 129 -16.15 -4.49 -15.73
CA THR A 129 -15.00 -3.57 -15.90
C THR A 129 -15.10 -2.39 -14.95
N ALA A 130 -13.97 -1.78 -14.62
CA ALA A 130 -13.94 -0.54 -13.84
C ALA A 130 -14.82 0.55 -14.47
N ASN A 131 -14.83 0.66 -15.80
CA ASN A 131 -15.67 1.64 -16.52
C ASN A 131 -17.17 1.33 -16.39
N ALA A 132 -17.57 0.06 -16.45
CA ALA A 132 -18.98 -0.31 -16.30
C ALA A 132 -19.50 -0.04 -14.88
N TYR A 133 -18.71 -0.34 -13.86
CA TYR A 133 -19.06 0.01 -12.48
C TYR A 133 -19.04 1.53 -12.25
N GLN A 134 -18.08 2.25 -12.84
CA GLN A 134 -18.05 3.71 -12.78
C GLN A 134 -19.29 4.32 -13.42
N HIS A 135 -19.70 3.84 -14.60
CA HIS A 135 -20.94 4.26 -15.26
C HIS A 135 -22.15 4.04 -14.36
N PHE A 136 -22.24 2.87 -13.71
CA PHE A 136 -23.32 2.60 -12.76
C PHE A 136 -23.31 3.60 -11.59
N ILE A 137 -22.16 3.89 -10.99
CA ILE A 137 -22.03 4.83 -9.86
C ILE A 137 -22.45 6.25 -10.27
N ASP A 138 -22.09 6.66 -11.48
CA ASP A 138 -22.36 8.02 -11.98
C ASP A 138 -23.84 8.20 -12.35
N VAL A 139 -24.46 7.19 -12.95
CA VAL A 139 -25.86 7.25 -13.41
C VAL A 139 -26.84 6.90 -12.29
N TYR A 140 -26.47 6.01 -11.35
CA TYR A 140 -27.34 5.49 -10.29
C TYR A 140 -26.78 5.75 -8.87
N PRO A 141 -26.44 7.00 -8.50
CA PRO A 141 -25.71 7.28 -7.26
C PRO A 141 -26.47 6.88 -5.99
N GLU A 142 -27.81 6.93 -6.02
CA GLU A 142 -28.69 6.63 -4.89
C GLU A 142 -29.02 5.12 -4.74
N ALA A 143 -28.60 4.29 -5.71
CA ALA A 143 -28.90 2.87 -5.69
C ALA A 143 -28.28 2.17 -4.47
N VAL A 144 -28.99 1.18 -3.92
CA VAL A 144 -28.50 0.37 -2.78
C VAL A 144 -27.17 -0.30 -3.09
N GLN A 145 -26.94 -0.65 -4.36
CA GLN A 145 -25.77 -1.34 -4.88
C GLN A 145 -24.55 -0.42 -5.08
N THR A 146 -24.69 0.92 -4.98
CA THR A 146 -23.60 1.87 -5.26
C THR A 146 -22.35 1.60 -4.43
N LYS A 147 -22.50 1.24 -3.15
CA LYS A 147 -21.37 0.88 -2.29
C LYS A 147 -20.63 -0.35 -2.79
N GLU A 148 -21.35 -1.36 -3.27
CA GLU A 148 -20.78 -2.57 -3.83
C GLU A 148 -20.12 -2.30 -5.19
N ALA A 149 -20.76 -1.51 -6.05
CA ALA A 149 -20.19 -1.07 -7.32
C ALA A 149 -18.86 -0.31 -7.11
N ILE A 150 -18.75 0.55 -6.09
CA ILE A 150 -17.50 1.23 -5.73
C ILE A 150 -16.39 0.23 -5.38
N ILE A 151 -16.72 -0.81 -4.61
CA ILE A 151 -15.76 -1.85 -4.24
C ILE A 151 -15.30 -2.59 -5.50
N LEU A 152 -16.23 -3.11 -6.30
CA LEU A 152 -15.92 -3.86 -7.53
C LEU A 152 -15.15 -3.02 -8.56
N ARG A 153 -15.49 -1.73 -8.70
CA ARG A 153 -14.73 -0.79 -9.53
C ARG A 153 -13.28 -0.69 -9.05
N ASN A 154 -13.07 -0.48 -7.76
CA ASN A 154 -11.73 -0.33 -7.19
C ASN A 154 -10.94 -1.63 -7.34
N ASP A 155 -11.58 -2.79 -7.15
CA ASP A 155 -10.95 -4.09 -7.34
C ASP A 155 -10.46 -4.28 -8.78
N ARG A 156 -11.32 -3.99 -9.77
CA ARG A 156 -10.95 -4.07 -11.19
C ARG A 156 -9.90 -3.05 -11.59
N ALA A 157 -9.99 -1.81 -11.09
CA ALA A 157 -8.99 -0.79 -11.36
C ALA A 157 -7.62 -1.15 -10.77
N TYR A 158 -7.60 -1.74 -9.57
CA TYR A 158 -6.35 -2.20 -8.95
C TYR A 158 -5.76 -3.39 -9.70
N GLU A 159 -6.58 -4.33 -10.15
CA GLU A 159 -6.15 -5.46 -10.99
C GLU A 159 -5.47 -4.97 -12.27
N ILE A 160 -6.03 -3.96 -12.94
CA ILE A 160 -5.41 -3.32 -14.12
C ILE A 160 -4.05 -2.70 -13.77
N ALA A 161 -3.95 -2.02 -12.62
CA ALA A 161 -2.70 -1.43 -12.17
C ALA A 161 -1.63 -2.50 -11.89
N LEU A 162 -2.02 -3.62 -11.24
CA LEU A 162 -1.15 -4.77 -11.00
C LEU A 162 -0.68 -5.43 -12.30
N GLN A 163 -1.56 -5.61 -13.29
CA GLN A 163 -1.20 -6.18 -14.59
C GLN A 163 -0.25 -5.27 -15.37
N THR A 164 -0.44 -3.95 -15.28
CA THR A 164 0.45 -2.97 -15.93
C THR A 164 1.81 -2.93 -15.25
N ASN A 165 1.85 -3.12 -13.92
CA ASN A 165 3.06 -3.25 -13.11
C ASN A 165 4.08 -2.11 -13.32
N THR A 166 3.61 -0.85 -13.32
CA THR A 166 4.46 0.33 -13.40
C THR A 166 4.18 1.30 -12.25
N PRO A 167 5.15 2.14 -11.84
CA PRO A 167 4.90 3.20 -10.87
C PRO A 167 3.76 4.13 -11.31
N ALA A 168 3.69 4.47 -12.60
CA ALA A 168 2.65 5.34 -13.14
C ALA A 168 1.24 4.76 -12.92
N ALA A 169 1.05 3.46 -13.20
CA ALA A 169 -0.25 2.80 -13.02
C ALA A 169 -0.65 2.70 -11.53
N MET A 170 0.29 2.38 -10.64
CA MET A 170 0.03 2.36 -9.20
C MET A 170 -0.35 3.76 -8.68
N GLN A 171 0.38 4.78 -9.15
CA GLN A 171 0.13 6.17 -8.80
C GLN A 171 -1.22 6.66 -9.29
N GLU A 172 -1.58 6.35 -10.54
CA GLU A 172 -2.89 6.67 -11.08
C GLU A 172 -4.00 6.05 -10.21
N PHE A 173 -3.86 4.78 -9.84
CA PHE A 173 -4.84 4.09 -9.01
C PHE A 173 -5.06 4.78 -7.66
N PHE A 174 -4.00 4.98 -6.85
CA PHE A 174 -4.20 5.54 -5.50
C PHE A 174 -4.55 7.04 -5.53
N ASN A 175 -4.23 7.76 -6.60
CA ASN A 175 -4.68 9.15 -6.79
C ASN A 175 -6.16 9.21 -7.17
N LYS A 176 -6.61 8.32 -8.05
CA LYS A 176 -8.01 8.26 -8.51
C LYS A 176 -8.94 7.68 -7.44
N TYR A 177 -8.44 6.74 -6.64
CA TYR A 177 -9.21 6.03 -5.62
C TYR A 177 -8.53 6.06 -4.24
N PRO A 178 -8.35 7.24 -3.62
CA PRO A 178 -7.59 7.39 -2.37
C PRO A 178 -8.25 6.67 -1.18
N ASN A 179 -9.56 6.44 -1.24
CA ASN A 179 -10.34 5.74 -0.21
C ASN A 179 -10.53 4.25 -0.50
N ALA A 180 -9.92 3.71 -1.57
CA ALA A 180 -9.96 2.29 -1.85
C ALA A 180 -9.19 1.50 -0.77
N ARG A 181 -9.65 0.28 -0.47
CA ARG A 181 -8.97 -0.59 0.50
C ARG A 181 -7.53 -0.93 0.06
N GLN A 182 -7.29 -0.92 -1.25
CA GLN A 182 -6.01 -1.19 -1.88
C GLN A 182 -5.12 0.04 -2.02
N ALA A 183 -5.58 1.24 -1.64
CA ALA A 183 -4.82 2.47 -1.87
C ALA A 183 -3.44 2.46 -1.19
N ASN A 184 -3.34 1.92 0.03
CA ASN A 184 -2.05 1.78 0.72
C ASN A 184 -1.16 0.70 0.06
N LEU A 185 -1.73 -0.44 -0.33
CA LEU A 185 -0.99 -1.47 -1.06
C LEU A 185 -0.44 -0.95 -2.40
N ALA A 186 -1.20 -0.11 -3.10
CA ALA A 186 -0.75 0.54 -4.33
C ALA A 186 0.37 1.56 -4.06
N LYS A 187 0.34 2.30 -2.94
CA LYS A 187 1.43 3.19 -2.54
C LYS A 187 2.71 2.41 -2.24
N ASP A 188 2.60 1.29 -1.51
CA ASP A 188 3.76 0.44 -1.20
C ASP A 188 4.36 -0.16 -2.48
N ALA A 189 3.52 -0.65 -3.40
CA ALA A 189 3.93 -1.15 -4.70
C ALA A 189 4.58 -0.05 -5.57
N PHE A 190 4.01 1.16 -5.56
CA PHE A 190 4.58 2.32 -6.23
C PHE A 190 6.00 2.61 -5.73
N GLU A 191 6.20 2.67 -4.41
CA GLU A 191 7.51 2.97 -3.84
C GLU A 191 8.54 1.90 -4.20
N ALA A 192 8.14 0.62 -4.18
CA ALA A 192 8.99 -0.49 -4.57
C ALA A 192 9.43 -0.41 -6.04
N LEU A 193 8.45 -0.29 -6.95
CA LEU A 193 8.69 -0.23 -8.39
C LEU A 193 9.47 1.04 -8.77
N TYR A 194 9.16 2.17 -8.13
CA TYR A 194 9.86 3.43 -8.37
C TYR A 194 11.32 3.31 -7.95
N PHE A 195 11.61 2.76 -6.76
CA PHE A 195 12.98 2.51 -6.32
C PHE A 195 13.72 1.59 -7.28
N GLU A 196 13.13 0.46 -7.68
CA GLU A 196 13.72 -0.48 -8.64
C GLU A 196 14.04 0.20 -9.97
N GLN A 197 13.09 0.97 -10.52
CA GLN A 197 13.28 1.68 -11.78
C GLN A 197 14.40 2.73 -11.68
N GLN A 198 14.42 3.54 -10.61
CA GLN A 198 15.44 4.58 -10.44
C GLN A 198 16.83 4.03 -10.15
N THR A 199 16.93 2.80 -9.64
CA THR A 199 18.20 2.18 -9.22
C THR A 199 18.57 0.94 -10.04
N LYS A 200 17.92 0.77 -11.20
CA LYS A 200 18.08 -0.39 -12.09
C LYS A 200 19.54 -0.67 -12.47
N ASP A 201 20.31 0.39 -12.74
CA ASP A 201 21.71 0.30 -13.15
C ASP A 201 22.65 -0.04 -11.99
N LYS A 202 22.15 0.03 -10.73
CA LYS A 202 22.90 -0.26 -9.49
C LYS A 202 24.19 0.54 -9.33
N THR A 203 24.23 1.77 -9.86
CA THR A 203 25.38 2.67 -9.78
C THR A 203 25.28 3.65 -8.61
N ALA A 204 26.43 4.18 -8.17
CA ALA A 204 26.46 5.21 -7.13
C ALA A 204 25.64 6.45 -7.54
N GLU A 205 25.71 6.87 -8.81
CA GLU A 205 24.98 8.01 -9.35
C GLU A 205 23.46 7.80 -9.28
N ALA A 206 22.99 6.59 -9.57
CA ALA A 206 21.57 6.24 -9.50
C ALA A 206 21.05 6.34 -8.05
N TYR A 207 21.77 5.76 -7.08
CA TYR A 207 21.40 5.86 -5.67
C TYR A 207 21.48 7.29 -5.13
N LYS A 208 22.50 8.07 -5.51
CA LYS A 208 22.63 9.49 -5.14
C LYS A 208 21.43 10.29 -5.63
N ARG A 209 21.05 10.12 -6.91
CA ARG A 209 19.88 10.79 -7.49
C ARG A 209 18.60 10.41 -6.75
N TYR A 210 18.42 9.13 -6.45
CA TYR A 210 17.26 8.65 -5.68
C TYR A 210 17.20 9.31 -4.29
N LEU A 211 18.31 9.32 -3.55
CA LEU A 211 18.39 9.92 -2.21
C LEU A 211 18.12 11.43 -2.22
N GLN A 212 18.56 12.15 -3.26
CA GLN A 212 18.26 13.58 -3.44
C GLN A 212 16.76 13.82 -3.71
N GLN A 213 16.13 12.98 -4.53
CA GLN A 213 14.71 13.13 -4.87
C GLN A 213 13.77 12.63 -3.76
N LYS A 214 14.21 11.63 -2.97
CA LYS A 214 13.41 10.92 -1.96
C LYS A 214 14.19 10.74 -0.64
N PRO A 215 14.47 11.83 0.10
CA PRO A 215 15.27 11.77 1.33
C PRO A 215 14.55 11.12 2.53
N HIS A 216 13.23 10.93 2.47
CA HIS A 216 12.40 10.42 3.58
C HIS A 216 11.45 9.29 3.15
N ALA A 217 11.79 8.55 2.10
CA ALA A 217 10.96 7.45 1.60
C ALA A 217 11.34 6.10 2.23
N THR A 218 10.47 5.10 2.09
CA THR A 218 10.68 3.74 2.64
C THR A 218 12.01 3.13 2.22
N TYR A 219 12.44 3.33 0.96
CA TYR A 219 13.68 2.79 0.42
C TYR A 219 14.91 3.66 0.62
N THR A 220 14.83 4.81 1.30
CA THR A 220 15.98 5.70 1.54
C THR A 220 17.11 4.96 2.26
N ASN A 221 16.81 4.17 3.29
CA ASN A 221 17.83 3.41 4.02
C ASN A 221 18.50 2.34 3.15
N LYS A 222 17.73 1.63 2.33
CA LYS A 222 18.25 0.63 1.39
C LYS A 222 19.13 1.27 0.31
N ALA A 223 18.71 2.41 -0.24
CA ALA A 223 19.47 3.18 -1.21
C ALA A 223 20.79 3.67 -0.62
N ALA A 224 20.75 4.25 0.58
CA ALA A 224 21.92 4.74 1.29
C ALA A 224 22.90 3.61 1.60
N LEU A 225 22.43 2.45 2.05
CA LEU A 225 23.28 1.29 2.30
C LEU A 225 23.94 0.76 1.00
N SER A 226 23.19 0.70 -0.09
CA SER A 226 23.71 0.27 -1.40
C SER A 226 24.78 1.25 -1.90
N LEU A 227 24.54 2.56 -1.77
CA LEU A 227 25.51 3.59 -2.09
C LEU A 227 26.78 3.46 -1.24
N LEU A 228 26.61 3.26 0.07
CA LEU A 228 27.73 3.11 1.00
C LEU A 228 28.62 1.92 0.63
N LYS A 229 28.03 0.76 0.34
CA LYS A 229 28.76 -0.45 -0.10
C LYS A 229 29.61 -0.20 -1.36
N ILE A 230 29.05 0.51 -2.34
CA ILE A 230 29.77 0.87 -3.57
C ILE A 230 30.92 1.83 -3.25
N GLN A 231 30.66 2.85 -2.43
CA GLN A 231 31.68 3.83 -2.07
C GLN A 231 32.75 3.26 -1.14
N SER A 232 32.44 2.24 -0.33
CA SER A 232 33.40 1.62 0.59
C SER A 232 34.44 0.75 -0.10
N ALA A 233 34.18 0.28 -1.32
CA ALA A 233 35.16 -0.46 -2.11
C ALA A 233 36.34 0.46 -2.48
N GLY A 234 37.46 0.35 -1.76
CA GLY A 234 38.61 1.26 -1.89
C GLY A 234 38.46 2.61 -1.15
N ALA A 235 37.51 2.71 -0.20
CA ALA A 235 37.34 3.91 0.61
C ALA A 235 38.50 4.17 1.56
N ASN A 236 38.53 5.40 2.07
CA ASN A 236 39.30 5.77 3.24
C ASN A 236 38.38 6.39 4.30
N LYS A 237 38.96 6.79 5.45
CA LYS A 237 38.21 7.42 6.54
C LYS A 237 37.40 8.65 6.08
N GLN A 238 37.94 9.47 5.18
CA GLN A 238 37.26 10.66 4.67
C GLN A 238 35.99 10.30 3.90
N THR A 239 36.01 9.22 3.10
CA THR A 239 34.83 8.75 2.36
C THR A 239 33.64 8.48 3.28
N LEU A 240 33.88 7.85 4.45
CA LEU A 240 32.82 7.59 5.42
C LEU A 240 32.37 8.87 6.14
N VAL A 241 33.30 9.78 6.47
CA VAL A 241 32.97 11.09 7.07
C VAL A 241 32.08 11.90 6.12
N ASP A 242 32.44 11.96 4.84
CA ASP A 242 31.66 12.64 3.81
C ASP A 242 30.28 12.01 3.65
N PHE A 243 30.20 10.67 3.68
CA PHE A 243 28.93 9.95 3.61
C PHE A 243 28.01 10.28 4.79
N ILE A 244 28.53 10.24 6.02
CA ILE A 244 27.77 10.58 7.23
C ILE A 244 27.27 12.02 7.16
N THR A 245 28.11 12.93 6.67
CA THR A 245 27.75 14.35 6.52
C THR A 245 26.65 14.55 5.48
N GLN A 246 26.69 13.81 4.37
CA GLN A 246 25.70 13.92 3.29
C GLN A 246 24.37 13.22 3.60
N TYR A 247 24.40 12.11 4.36
CA TYR A 247 23.23 11.26 4.63
C TYR A 247 22.99 11.00 6.13
N PRO A 248 23.01 12.02 7.00
CA PRO A 248 23.12 11.86 8.45
C PRO A 248 21.96 11.08 9.10
N ASN A 249 20.77 11.13 8.49
CA ASN A 249 19.56 10.52 9.04
C ASN A 249 19.31 9.08 8.52
N THR A 250 20.34 8.41 8.02
CA THR A 250 20.22 7.05 7.47
C THR A 250 20.89 6.01 8.38
N SER A 251 20.35 4.79 8.37
CA SER A 251 20.98 3.61 9.00
C SER A 251 22.39 3.37 8.44
N ALA A 252 22.62 3.65 7.16
CA ALA A 252 23.94 3.57 6.55
C ALA A 252 24.93 4.58 7.14
N ALA A 253 24.51 5.81 7.48
CA ALA A 253 25.39 6.76 8.15
C ALA A 253 25.75 6.30 9.57
N ARG A 254 24.79 5.71 10.30
CA ARG A 254 25.09 5.07 11.59
C ARG A 254 26.12 3.95 11.43
N LEU A 255 25.97 3.12 10.41
CA LEU A 255 26.88 2.03 10.09
C LEU A 255 28.30 2.53 9.79
N ALA A 256 28.42 3.56 8.94
CA ALA A 256 29.68 4.22 8.64
C ALA A 256 30.33 4.80 9.91
N GLY A 257 29.53 5.37 10.81
CA GLY A 257 29.99 5.88 12.11
C GLY A 257 30.58 4.79 13.00
N MET A 258 29.91 3.65 13.11
CA MET A 258 30.39 2.49 13.89
C MET A 258 31.75 1.99 13.40
N ILE A 259 31.95 1.93 12.08
CA ILE A 259 33.22 1.53 11.47
C ILE A 259 34.31 2.59 11.69
N LEU A 260 33.99 3.87 11.55
CA LEU A 260 34.97 4.94 11.80
C LEU A 260 35.43 4.95 13.26
N GLU A 261 34.49 4.77 14.18
CA GLU A 261 34.78 4.69 15.61
C GLU A 261 35.71 3.51 15.92
N SER A 262 35.43 2.33 15.36
CA SER A 262 36.23 1.13 15.57
C SER A 262 37.64 1.21 14.94
N LEU A 263 37.82 2.01 13.89
CA LEU A 263 39.12 2.30 13.26
C LEU A 263 39.98 3.33 14.02
N SER A 264 39.46 3.97 15.05
CA SER A 264 40.19 4.97 15.85
C SER A 264 41.11 4.36 16.93
N GLU A 265 41.24 3.02 16.95
CA GLU A 265 42.18 2.18 17.72
C GLU A 265 42.18 2.28 19.26
N ARG A 266 41.77 3.39 19.89
CA ARG A 266 41.99 3.59 21.33
C ARG A 266 41.03 2.86 22.28
N MET A 267 39.89 2.34 21.83
CA MET A 267 38.83 1.90 22.75
C MET A 267 38.76 0.41 23.07
N PHE A 268 39.31 -0.50 22.25
CA PHE A 268 38.75 -1.87 22.22
C PHE A 268 39.68 -3.03 22.60
N ASN A 269 40.90 -2.77 23.06
CA ASN A 269 41.68 -3.83 23.71
C ASN A 269 42.33 -3.40 25.03
N PRO A 270 41.55 -2.83 25.98
CA PRO A 270 42.11 -2.44 27.27
C PRO A 270 42.69 -3.66 27.97
N LYS A 271 43.82 -3.48 28.65
CA LYS A 271 44.39 -4.54 29.48
C LYS A 271 43.54 -4.69 30.73
N LEU A 272 42.84 -5.83 30.86
CA LEU A 272 42.01 -6.10 32.03
C LEU A 272 42.71 -7.04 32.99
N LEU A 273 42.80 -6.65 34.25
CA LEU A 273 43.18 -7.54 35.34
C LEU A 273 41.91 -8.14 35.94
N THR A 274 41.78 -9.46 35.89
CA THR A 274 40.66 -10.17 36.53
C THR A 274 40.96 -10.42 37.99
N HIS A 275 39.94 -10.35 38.84
CA HIS A 275 40.02 -10.80 40.24
C HIS A 275 38.73 -11.50 40.64
N TYR A 276 38.84 -12.73 41.15
CA TYR A 276 37.68 -13.48 41.64
C TYR A 276 37.39 -13.14 43.10
N LYS A 277 36.19 -12.66 43.37
CA LYS A 277 35.75 -12.27 44.71
C LYS A 277 34.23 -12.39 44.86
N SER A 278 33.79 -12.95 45.99
CA SER A 278 32.38 -13.05 46.36
C SER A 278 31.50 -13.76 45.33
N GLY A 279 32.01 -14.83 44.70
CA GLY A 279 31.25 -15.62 43.72
C GLY A 279 31.30 -15.09 42.29
N PHE A 280 32.00 -13.99 42.04
CA PHE A 280 32.09 -13.39 40.71
C PHE A 280 33.51 -12.95 40.35
N TYR A 281 33.76 -12.88 39.05
CA TYR A 281 34.92 -12.24 38.46
C TYR A 281 34.69 -10.76 38.27
N HIS A 282 35.59 -9.96 38.84
CA HIS A 282 35.66 -8.51 38.69
C HIS A 282 36.78 -8.15 37.72
N PHE A 283 36.62 -7.05 36.99
CA PHE A 283 37.56 -6.63 35.95
C PHE A 283 38.07 -5.23 36.24
N PHE A 284 39.39 -5.09 36.39
CA PHE A 284 40.05 -3.81 36.53
C PHE A 284 40.71 -3.41 35.21
N ASN A 285 40.33 -2.26 34.66
CA ASN A 285 40.96 -1.72 33.47
C ASN A 285 42.27 -1.03 33.86
N ILE A 286 43.39 -1.62 33.46
CA ILE A 286 44.74 -1.14 33.81
C ILE A 286 45.00 0.23 33.17
N ASP A 287 44.56 0.42 31.93
CA ASP A 287 44.84 1.62 31.16
C ASP A 287 44.08 2.83 31.73
N LYS A 288 42.83 2.61 32.15
CA LYS A 288 41.97 3.64 32.78
C LYS A 288 42.14 3.73 34.31
N LYS A 289 42.81 2.76 34.93
CA LYS A 289 42.97 2.63 36.38
C LYS A 289 41.63 2.61 37.15
N GLU A 290 40.63 1.92 36.60
CA GLU A 290 39.29 1.86 37.20
C GLU A 290 38.75 0.43 37.22
N LEU A 291 37.86 0.16 38.18
CA LEU A 291 37.09 -1.08 38.22
C LEU A 291 35.89 -0.96 37.27
N LEU A 292 35.68 -1.96 36.42
CA LEU A 292 34.53 -2.02 35.52
C LEU A 292 33.28 -2.46 36.28
N GLY A 293 32.12 -1.95 35.88
CA GLY A 293 30.85 -2.16 36.58
C GLY A 293 30.17 -3.51 36.34
N PHE A 294 30.73 -4.39 35.53
CA PHE A 294 30.18 -5.71 35.23
C PHE A 294 30.99 -6.83 35.90
N GLN A 295 30.33 -7.96 36.11
CA GLN A 295 30.91 -9.15 36.73
C GLN A 295 30.38 -10.41 36.05
N LEU A 296 31.18 -11.48 35.99
CA LEU A 296 30.82 -12.76 35.37
C LEU A 296 30.99 -13.91 36.37
N GLN A 297 30.21 -14.98 36.25
CA GLN A 297 30.24 -16.09 37.21
C GLN A 297 31.45 -17.01 37.02
N ALA A 298 31.84 -17.27 35.78
CA ALA A 298 32.94 -18.17 35.44
C ALA A 298 33.68 -17.64 34.21
N VAL A 299 34.98 -17.36 34.34
CA VAL A 299 35.84 -16.80 33.28
C VAL A 299 36.98 -17.77 32.99
N LEU A 300 37.35 -17.90 31.71
CA LEU A 300 38.42 -18.77 31.27
C LEU A 300 39.60 -17.97 30.69
N PRO A 301 40.86 -18.21 31.14
CA PRO A 301 41.26 -19.09 32.23
C PRO A 301 40.90 -18.54 33.62
N ASP A 302 40.67 -19.44 34.58
CA ASP A 302 40.28 -19.12 35.96
C ASP A 302 41.39 -18.38 36.75
N SER A 303 40.97 -17.33 37.45
CA SER A 303 41.68 -16.47 38.43
C SER A 303 42.89 -15.61 38.00
N CYS A 304 42.89 -14.36 38.51
CA CYS A 304 44.04 -13.44 38.68
C CYS A 304 45.01 -13.28 37.51
N ARG A 305 44.49 -13.22 36.29
CA ARG A 305 45.28 -13.08 35.07
C ARG A 305 44.98 -11.77 34.35
N LEU A 306 45.94 -11.39 33.53
CA LEU A 306 45.79 -10.32 32.56
C LEU A 306 45.04 -10.86 31.34
N ILE A 307 43.85 -10.33 31.06
CA ILE A 307 43.12 -10.64 29.82
C ILE A 307 43.69 -9.75 28.71
N ASN A 308 44.58 -10.35 27.92
CA ASN A 308 45.14 -9.76 26.71
C ASN A 308 44.37 -10.16 25.44
N LYS A 309 43.51 -11.19 25.54
CA LYS A 309 42.62 -11.60 24.46
C LYS A 309 41.57 -10.51 24.23
N PRO A 310 41.10 -10.32 22.99
CA PRO A 310 40.20 -9.21 22.67
C PRO A 310 38.78 -9.38 23.23
N LEU A 311 38.35 -10.62 23.49
CA LEU A 311 37.10 -10.97 24.16
C LEU A 311 37.38 -11.68 25.48
N ILE A 312 36.38 -11.64 26.36
CA ILE A 312 36.30 -12.39 27.61
C ILE A 312 35.49 -13.65 27.34
N HIS A 313 36.07 -14.82 27.62
CA HIS A 313 35.38 -16.10 27.53
C HIS A 313 34.81 -16.47 28.91
N ALA A 314 33.53 -16.78 28.95
CA ALA A 314 32.81 -17.19 30.14
C ALA A 314 32.06 -18.50 29.93
N SER A 315 31.99 -19.32 30.98
CA SER A 315 31.31 -20.61 30.97
C SER A 315 30.12 -20.56 31.93
N GLU A 316 29.03 -19.94 31.51
CA GLU A 316 27.82 -19.81 32.33
C GLU A 316 26.78 -20.88 31.96
N SER A 317 26.23 -21.57 32.96
CA SER A 317 25.11 -22.52 32.79
C SER A 317 25.32 -23.60 31.71
N ASN A 318 26.52 -24.18 31.61
CA ASN A 318 26.92 -25.14 30.56
C ASN A 318 26.94 -24.58 29.12
N SER A 319 26.96 -23.26 28.95
CA SER A 319 27.08 -22.58 27.64
C SER A 319 28.36 -21.73 27.59
N SER A 320 29.02 -21.71 26.42
CA SER A 320 30.22 -20.91 26.17
C SER A 320 29.81 -19.51 25.71
N GLN A 321 29.99 -18.50 26.55
CA GLN A 321 29.61 -17.12 26.25
C GLN A 321 30.85 -16.24 26.07
N TRP A 322 30.79 -15.33 25.12
CA TRP A 322 31.86 -14.41 24.76
C TRP A 322 31.39 -12.98 24.92
N TYR A 323 32.21 -12.17 25.57
CA TYR A 323 31.90 -10.78 25.86
C TYR A 323 33.01 -9.85 25.37
N LEU A 324 32.62 -8.66 24.93
CA LEU A 324 33.55 -7.54 24.75
C LEU A 324 34.14 -7.14 26.11
N LYS A 325 35.27 -6.42 26.08
CA LYS A 325 35.98 -5.99 27.29
C LYS A 325 35.26 -4.93 28.12
N ASP A 326 34.19 -4.37 27.61
CA ASP A 326 33.28 -3.49 28.35
C ASP A 326 32.11 -4.25 29.00
N GLY A 327 32.05 -5.58 28.83
CA GLY A 327 31.01 -6.46 29.38
C GLY A 327 29.84 -6.69 28.43
N THR A 328 29.85 -6.12 27.23
CA THR A 328 28.80 -6.34 26.23
C THR A 328 28.82 -7.77 25.72
N PHE A 329 27.67 -8.45 25.70
CA PHE A 329 27.54 -9.79 25.11
C PHE A 329 27.86 -9.78 23.62
N PHE A 330 28.66 -10.74 23.16
CA PHE A 330 29.10 -10.85 21.78
C PHE A 330 28.52 -12.09 21.08
N THR A 331 28.70 -13.28 21.64
CA THR A 331 28.15 -14.54 21.09
C THR A 331 28.16 -15.65 22.13
N ASP A 332 27.30 -16.66 21.98
CA ASP A 332 27.21 -17.87 22.81
C ASP A 332 27.71 -19.14 22.09
N LYS A 333 28.40 -18.96 20.95
CA LYS A 333 28.92 -20.04 20.13
C LYS A 333 30.14 -20.71 20.75
N ASN A 334 30.27 -22.03 20.50
CA ASN A 334 31.47 -22.79 20.84
C ASN A 334 32.53 -22.55 19.76
N LEU A 335 33.50 -21.68 20.07
CA LEU A 335 34.48 -21.23 19.07
C LEU A 335 35.73 -22.10 19.06
N GLN A 336 36.05 -22.66 17.90
CA GLN A 336 37.33 -23.26 17.59
C GLN A 336 38.41 -22.19 17.32
N GLU A 337 38.04 -21.13 16.58
CA GLU A 337 38.94 -20.01 16.25
C GLU A 337 38.24 -18.67 16.50
N LEU A 338 39.00 -17.70 17.04
CA LEU A 338 38.57 -16.31 17.20
C LEU A 338 39.74 -15.37 16.88
N THR A 339 39.63 -14.65 15.78
CA THR A 339 40.69 -13.77 15.26
C THR A 339 40.18 -12.34 15.10
N TYR A 340 40.85 -11.37 15.74
CA TYR A 340 40.54 -9.95 15.55
C TYR A 340 41.18 -9.44 14.26
N LEU A 341 40.36 -8.92 13.35
CA LEU A 341 40.79 -8.43 12.06
C LEU A 341 41.07 -6.92 12.04
N LYS A 342 40.99 -6.18 13.15
CA LYS A 342 41.05 -4.68 13.20
C LYS A 342 39.75 -4.00 12.73
N GLY A 343 39.54 -2.73 13.07
CA GLY A 343 38.33 -1.99 12.71
C GLY A 343 37.06 -2.60 13.30
N GLY A 344 37.17 -3.20 14.49
CA GLY A 344 36.05 -3.82 15.19
C GLY A 344 35.57 -5.16 14.64
N PHE A 345 36.21 -5.70 13.59
CA PHE A 345 35.84 -6.98 13.01
C PHE A 345 36.52 -8.17 13.67
N TYR A 346 35.78 -9.26 13.81
CA TYR A 346 36.21 -10.55 14.28
C TYR A 346 35.86 -11.62 13.27
N LEU A 347 36.77 -12.57 13.12
CA LEU A 347 36.57 -13.81 12.38
C LEU A 347 36.39 -14.94 13.38
N LEU A 348 35.27 -15.62 13.30
CA LEU A 348 34.88 -16.69 14.21
C LEU A 348 34.78 -17.99 13.42
N GLN A 349 35.30 -19.08 13.97
CA GLN A 349 35.02 -20.42 13.50
C GLN A 349 34.40 -21.22 14.64
N GLU A 350 33.20 -21.75 14.40
CA GLU A 350 32.48 -22.59 15.35
C GLU A 350 33.00 -24.03 15.28
N GLU A 351 33.01 -24.74 16.41
CA GLU A 351 33.43 -26.14 16.45
C GLU A 351 32.54 -27.00 15.55
N GLY A 352 33.18 -27.72 14.61
CA GLY A 352 32.49 -28.57 13.65
C GLY A 352 32.03 -27.86 12.37
N GLU A 353 32.14 -26.53 12.29
CA GLU A 353 31.80 -25.76 11.10
C GLU A 353 33.02 -25.49 10.21
N LEU A 354 32.81 -25.64 8.90
CA LEU A 354 33.85 -25.36 7.89
C LEU A 354 33.93 -23.87 7.54
N GLU A 355 32.82 -23.14 7.66
CA GLU A 355 32.76 -21.73 7.33
C GLU A 355 33.13 -20.87 8.54
N LYS A 356 33.80 -19.76 8.24
CA LYS A 356 34.09 -18.70 9.18
C LYS A 356 33.05 -17.59 9.05
N GLN A 357 32.72 -17.00 10.18
CA GLN A 357 31.78 -15.89 10.31
C GLN A 357 32.55 -14.60 10.58
N LEU A 358 32.30 -13.58 9.78
CA LEU A 358 32.78 -12.23 9.98
C LEU A 358 31.72 -11.45 10.76
N LEU A 359 32.09 -10.90 11.92
CA LEU A 359 31.21 -10.10 12.77
C LEU A 359 31.89 -8.78 13.14
N HIS A 360 31.10 -7.72 13.27
CA HIS A 360 31.56 -6.46 13.86
C HIS A 360 31.14 -6.35 15.33
N LEU A 361 31.94 -5.67 16.15
CA LEU A 361 31.68 -5.46 17.59
C LEU A 361 30.36 -4.74 17.91
N SER A 362 29.76 -4.06 16.93
CA SER A 362 28.43 -3.44 17.09
C SER A 362 27.30 -4.46 17.09
N ASN A 363 27.59 -5.71 16.70
CA ASN A 363 26.60 -6.77 16.46
C ASN A 363 25.50 -6.37 15.47
N ASP A 364 25.80 -5.45 14.54
CA ASP A 364 24.88 -5.06 13.48
C ASP A 364 24.89 -6.15 12.39
N SER A 365 23.73 -6.76 12.17
CA SER A 365 23.53 -7.83 11.17
C SER A 365 23.93 -7.44 9.74
N THR A 366 24.02 -6.14 9.41
CA THR A 366 24.46 -5.68 8.09
C THR A 366 25.97 -5.80 7.88
N LEU A 367 26.74 -5.99 8.95
CA LEU A 367 28.19 -6.23 8.95
C LEU A 367 28.55 -7.71 9.13
N PHE A 368 27.54 -8.59 9.12
CA PHE A 368 27.73 -10.02 9.19
C PHE A 368 28.00 -10.61 7.82
N ASP A 369 28.99 -11.50 7.72
CA ASP A 369 29.22 -12.28 6.51
C ASP A 369 29.75 -13.69 6.83
N THR A 370 29.63 -14.62 5.87
CA THR A 370 30.10 -16.01 5.97
C THR A 370 30.90 -16.39 4.74
N ALA A 371 31.97 -17.14 4.97
CA ALA A 371 32.85 -17.62 3.91
C ALA A 371 33.69 -18.80 4.39
N ILE A 372 34.34 -19.51 3.48
CA ILE A 372 35.36 -20.51 3.83
C ILE A 372 36.52 -19.84 4.57
N ASP A 373 36.90 -18.62 4.15
CA ASP A 373 37.94 -17.85 4.82
C ASP A 373 37.84 -16.37 4.46
N PHE A 374 38.44 -15.52 5.31
CA PHE A 374 38.59 -14.09 5.07
C PHE A 374 40.03 -13.66 5.32
N ILE A 375 40.58 -12.86 4.42
CA ILE A 375 41.90 -12.23 4.59
C ILE A 375 41.71 -10.72 4.51
N ARG A 376 42.17 -10.01 5.54
CA ARG A 376 42.19 -8.54 5.49
C ARG A 376 43.31 -8.05 4.60
N LEU A 377 42.99 -7.10 3.72
CA LEU A 377 43.97 -6.45 2.85
C LEU A 377 44.31 -5.04 3.34
N ASP A 378 43.30 -4.26 3.74
CA ASP A 378 43.46 -2.91 4.30
C ASP A 378 42.34 -2.59 5.30
N ASP A 379 42.11 -1.31 5.60
CA ASP A 379 41.09 -0.89 6.58
C ASP A 379 39.64 -1.13 6.16
N PHE A 380 39.37 -1.26 4.86
CA PHE A 380 38.03 -1.34 4.29
C PHE A 380 37.83 -2.50 3.30
N THR A 381 38.90 -3.23 2.98
CA THR A 381 38.90 -4.28 1.95
C THR A 381 39.33 -5.64 2.52
N LEU A 382 38.60 -6.68 2.14
CA LEU A 382 38.84 -8.08 2.46
C LEU A 382 38.93 -8.92 1.18
N ALA A 383 39.69 -10.01 1.22
CA ALA A 383 39.55 -11.12 0.30
C ALA A 383 38.67 -12.19 0.96
N LYS A 384 37.58 -12.56 0.31
CA LYS A 384 36.60 -13.55 0.76
C LYS A 384 36.75 -14.83 -0.07
N LYS A 385 36.95 -15.98 0.60
CA LYS A 385 37.01 -17.28 -0.07
C LYS A 385 35.66 -17.97 -0.07
N THR A 386 35.11 -18.23 -1.24
CA THR A 386 33.88 -19.00 -1.43
C THR A 386 34.16 -20.31 -2.15
N ALA A 387 33.14 -21.15 -2.35
CA ALA A 387 33.24 -22.33 -3.20
C ALA A 387 33.69 -22.00 -4.64
N SER A 388 33.42 -20.79 -5.13
CA SER A 388 33.81 -20.31 -6.46
C SER A 388 35.23 -19.74 -6.53
N GLY A 389 35.94 -19.67 -5.40
CA GLY A 389 37.27 -19.10 -5.28
C GLY A 389 37.32 -17.81 -4.47
N TRP A 390 38.45 -17.10 -4.57
CA TRP A 390 38.70 -15.83 -3.87
C TRP A 390 38.09 -14.64 -4.62
N GLN A 391 37.44 -13.76 -3.87
CA GLN A 391 36.83 -12.53 -4.38
C GLN A 391 37.23 -11.35 -3.49
N LEU A 392 37.44 -10.18 -4.10
CA LEU A 392 37.63 -8.93 -3.36
C LEU A 392 36.27 -8.42 -2.90
N THR A 393 36.15 -8.03 -1.64
CA THR A 393 34.90 -7.50 -1.06
C THR A 393 35.21 -6.36 -0.10
N SER A 394 34.26 -5.45 0.09
CA SER A 394 34.37 -4.45 1.15
C SER A 394 34.01 -5.06 2.50
N ILE A 395 34.41 -4.42 3.60
CA ILE A 395 33.94 -4.78 4.96
C ILE A 395 32.42 -4.64 5.14
N LEU A 396 31.73 -4.01 4.18
CA LEU A 396 30.27 -3.85 4.16
C LEU A 396 29.57 -4.89 3.28
N GLY A 397 30.31 -5.89 2.77
CA GLY A 397 29.85 -6.80 1.71
C GLY A 397 29.91 -6.09 0.38
#